data_AF-A0AAE3GCK3-F1
#
_entry.id   AF-A0AAE3GCK3-F1
#
_cell.length_a   1.000
_cell.length_b   1.000
_cell.length_c   1.000
_cell.angle_alpha   90.00
_cell.angle_beta   90.00
_cell.angle_gamma   90.00
#
_symmetry.space_group_name_H-M   'P 1'
#
loop_
_entity.id
_entity.type
_entity.pdbx_description
1 polymer ?
#
loop_
_entity_poly.entity_id
_entity_poly.type
_entity_poly.pdbx_seq_one_letter_code
_entity_poly.pdbx_strand_id
1 'polypeptide(L)'
;MSGERNQVSISGGQFNGVTTVGQHNRVRVDSSQVGGAAGPDLAAELAALRELVHALREELASGPAEANRGRAQERADDLADELAEDEPDSGRVSRTWARLLELLNGLSVGADVVRKIGASITSLFPE
;
A
#
# COMPACT_ATOMS: atom_id res chain seq x y z
N MET A 1 0.53 -19.49 -47.30
CA MET A 1 1.12 -18.93 -46.07
C MET A 1 0.17 -17.89 -45.53
N SER A 2 -0.65 -18.26 -44.56
CA SER A 2 -1.64 -17.38 -43.92
C SER A 2 -1.62 -17.73 -42.45
N GLY A 3 -1.05 -16.83 -41.64
CA GLY A 3 -0.94 -17.00 -40.19
C GLY A 3 -2.30 -16.77 -39.54
N GLU A 4 -2.85 -17.84 -38.97
CA GLU A 4 -4.06 -17.79 -38.16
C GLU A 4 -3.78 -17.17 -36.79
N ARG A 5 -4.78 -16.44 -36.30
CA ARG A 5 -4.75 -15.53 -35.17
C ARG A 5 -4.87 -16.33 -33.88
N ASN A 6 -3.87 -16.25 -33.00
CA ASN A 6 -3.98 -16.77 -31.64
C ASN A 6 -4.93 -15.89 -30.83
N GLN A 7 -6.19 -16.30 -30.73
CA GLN A 7 -7.18 -15.74 -29.82
C GLN A 7 -7.01 -16.44 -28.46
N VAL A 8 -6.37 -15.76 -27.51
CA VAL A 8 -6.30 -16.25 -26.12
C VAL A 8 -7.46 -15.64 -25.34
N SER A 9 -8.47 -16.46 -25.03
CA SER A 9 -9.47 -16.14 -24.00
C SER A 9 -8.95 -16.62 -22.66
N ILE A 10 -8.72 -15.71 -21.71
CA ILE A 10 -8.44 -16.07 -20.31
C ILE A 10 -9.71 -15.77 -19.50
N SER A 11 -10.51 -16.81 -19.28
CA SER A 11 -11.58 -16.80 -18.30
C SER A 11 -11.06 -17.39 -17.00
N GLY A 12 -11.30 -16.68 -15.88
CA GLY A 12 -11.36 -17.17 -14.51
C GLY A 12 -10.28 -18.18 -14.08
N GLY A 13 -9.21 -17.70 -13.43
CA GLY A 13 -8.24 -18.56 -12.79
C GLY A 13 -7.42 -17.81 -11.74
N GLN A 14 -7.64 -18.19 -10.49
CA GLN A 14 -6.89 -17.73 -9.32
C GLN A 14 -5.40 -18.11 -9.46
N PHE A 15 -4.48 -17.15 -9.31
CA PHE A 15 -3.04 -17.46 -9.27
C PHE A 15 -2.58 -17.57 -7.82
N ASN A 16 -2.44 -18.81 -7.36
CA ASN A 16 -1.67 -19.17 -6.18
C ASN A 16 -0.45 -19.96 -6.68
N GLY A 17 0.75 -19.42 -6.51
CA GLY A 17 1.98 -20.08 -6.95
C GLY A 17 3.07 -19.12 -7.42
N VAL A 18 3.83 -18.58 -6.47
CA VAL A 18 5.17 -18.07 -6.78
C VAL A 18 6.04 -19.26 -7.17
N THR A 19 6.51 -19.26 -8.41
CA THR A 19 7.71 -19.99 -8.80
C THR A 19 8.52 -19.07 -9.70
N THR A 20 9.35 -18.25 -9.07
CA THR A 20 10.30 -17.38 -9.75
C THR A 20 11.50 -18.23 -10.17
N VAL A 21 11.54 -18.60 -11.45
CA VAL A 21 12.76 -19.09 -12.08
C VAL A 21 12.88 -18.41 -13.44
N GLY A 22 14.00 -17.69 -13.67
CA GLY A 22 14.35 -17.16 -14.98
C GLY A 22 14.42 -15.64 -15.02
N GLN A 23 15.65 -15.15 -15.19
CA GLN A 23 16.02 -13.75 -15.32
C GLN A 23 15.36 -13.09 -16.55
N HIS A 24 15.03 -11.79 -16.44
CA HIS A 24 14.57 -10.90 -17.52
C HIS A 24 13.07 -10.91 -17.94
N ASN A 25 12.13 -10.95 -16.99
CA ASN A 25 10.77 -10.46 -17.28
C ASN A 25 10.49 -9.15 -16.55
N ARG A 26 10.54 -8.05 -17.31
CA ARG A 26 9.96 -6.76 -16.90
C ARG A 26 8.44 -6.98 -16.88
N VAL A 27 7.89 -7.27 -15.71
CA VAL A 27 6.43 -7.27 -15.51
C VAL A 27 5.99 -5.82 -15.59
N ARG A 28 5.54 -5.39 -16.78
CA ARG A 28 4.69 -4.22 -16.92
C ARG A 28 3.29 -4.69 -16.56
N VAL A 29 2.87 -4.38 -15.33
CA VAL A 29 1.45 -4.43 -14.97
C VAL A 29 0.82 -3.27 -15.73
N ASP A 30 0.22 -3.57 -16.88
CA ASP A 30 -0.63 -2.63 -17.59
C ASP A 30 -1.93 -2.54 -16.79
N SER A 31 -2.11 -1.40 -16.11
CA SER A 31 -3.31 -1.01 -15.37
C SER A 31 -4.46 -0.78 -16.34
N SER A 32 -4.95 -1.87 -16.93
CA SER A 32 -6.12 -1.91 -17.79
C SER A 32 -7.18 -2.78 -17.13
N GLN A 33 -7.76 -2.29 -16.04
CA GLN A 33 -9.06 -2.74 -15.59
C GLN A 33 -10.05 -1.57 -15.61
N VAL A 34 -10.64 -1.42 -16.80
CA VAL A 34 -12.08 -1.23 -17.05
C VAL A 34 -12.79 -0.25 -16.12
N GLY A 35 -13.02 0.96 -16.63
CA GLY A 35 -13.91 1.93 -16.00
C GLY A 35 -15.30 1.35 -15.70
N GLY A 36 -15.82 1.68 -14.52
CA GLY A 36 -17.22 1.44 -14.18
C GLY A 36 -17.53 0.80 -12.83
N ALA A 37 -16.70 0.99 -11.80
CA ALA A 37 -17.06 0.95 -10.38
C ALA A 37 -15.79 1.29 -9.60
N ALA A 38 -15.86 2.09 -8.54
CA ALA A 38 -14.85 1.94 -7.49
C ALA A 38 -15.01 0.49 -7.00
N GLY A 39 -14.12 -0.40 -7.45
CA GLY A 39 -14.30 -1.84 -7.26
C GLY A 39 -14.29 -2.21 -5.78
N PRO A 40 -14.83 -3.38 -5.40
CA PRO A 40 -14.71 -3.93 -4.05
C PRO A 40 -13.25 -4.08 -3.57
N ASP A 41 -12.29 -4.01 -4.50
CA ASP A 41 -10.85 -3.98 -4.26
C ASP A 41 -10.42 -2.70 -3.52
N LEU A 42 -10.86 -1.51 -3.94
CA LEU A 42 -10.37 -0.25 -3.36
C LEU A 42 -10.74 -0.11 -1.87
N ALA A 43 -11.97 -0.46 -1.52
CA ALA A 43 -12.41 -0.43 -0.12
C ALA A 43 -11.68 -1.48 0.73
N ALA A 44 -11.38 -2.65 0.16
CA ALA A 44 -10.61 -3.69 0.82
C ALA A 44 -9.13 -3.31 0.98
N GLU A 45 -8.53 -2.67 -0.02
CA GLU A 45 -7.16 -2.16 0.01
C GLU A 45 -7.02 -0.99 1.01
N LEU A 46 -8.00 -0.08 1.07
CA LEU A 46 -8.08 0.97 2.10
C LEU A 46 -8.22 0.38 3.49
N ALA A 47 -9.07 -0.64 3.66
CA ALA A 47 -9.20 -1.34 4.94
C ALA A 47 -7.87 -2.02 5.35
N ALA A 48 -7.18 -2.68 4.41
CA ALA A 48 -5.88 -3.27 4.66
C ALA A 48 -4.82 -2.20 5.03
N LEU A 49 -4.84 -1.04 4.37
CA LEU A 49 -3.97 0.08 4.71
C LEU A 49 -4.26 0.60 6.14
N ARG A 50 -5.53 0.75 6.51
CA ARG A 50 -5.94 1.14 7.88
C ARG A 50 -5.42 0.16 8.93
N GLU A 51 -5.52 -1.15 8.67
CA GLU A 51 -4.98 -2.18 9.57
C GLU A 51 -3.46 -2.11 9.70
N LEU A 52 -2.74 -1.86 8.61
CA LEU A 52 -1.28 -1.69 8.65
C LEU A 52 -0.88 -0.45 9.46
N VAL A 53 -1.60 0.67 9.30
CA VAL A 53 -1.37 1.89 10.09
C VAL A 53 -1.73 1.66 11.56
N HIS A 54 -2.77 0.87 11.85
CA HIS A 54 -3.09 0.47 13.23
C HIS A 54 -1.95 -0.35 13.86
N ALA A 55 -1.45 -1.37 13.17
CA ALA A 55 -0.32 -2.17 13.65
C ALA A 55 0.93 -1.31 13.89
N LEU A 56 1.20 -0.33 13.02
CA LEU A 56 2.28 0.63 13.22
C LEU A 56 2.08 1.47 14.49
N ARG A 57 0.85 1.94 14.78
CA ARG A 57 0.52 2.69 15.99
C ARG A 57 0.74 1.85 17.25
N GLU A 58 0.33 0.58 17.24
CA GLU A 58 0.56 -0.34 18.35
C GLU A 58 2.05 -0.59 18.59
N GLU A 59 2.84 -0.75 17.52
CA GLU A 59 4.29 -0.91 17.62
C GLU A 59 4.97 0.37 18.15
N LEU A 60 4.50 1.54 17.72
CA LEU A 60 4.95 2.83 18.22
C LEU A 60 4.63 2.99 19.71
N ALA A 61 3.42 2.64 20.15
CA ALA A 61 2.99 2.71 21.54
C ALA A 61 3.70 1.71 22.46
N SER A 62 4.09 0.54 21.95
CA SER A 62 4.71 -0.54 22.73
C SER A 62 6.22 -0.36 22.98
N GLY A 63 6.88 0.56 22.28
CA GLY A 63 8.31 0.78 22.43
C GLY A 63 8.70 1.77 23.53
N PRO A 64 10.01 1.98 23.75
CA PRO A 64 10.51 2.85 24.81
C PRO A 64 10.06 4.30 24.59
N ALA A 65 9.66 5.00 25.66
CA ALA A 65 9.23 6.39 25.58
C ALA A 65 10.39 7.31 25.14
N GLU A 66 10.38 7.73 23.89
CA GLU A 66 11.39 8.59 23.26
C GLU A 66 10.71 9.73 22.50
N ALA A 67 11.34 10.92 22.48
CA ALA A 67 10.73 12.12 21.88
C ALA A 67 10.37 11.94 20.39
N ASN A 68 11.20 11.21 19.63
CA ASN A 68 10.93 10.92 18.21
C ASN A 68 9.79 9.92 18.03
N ARG A 69 9.64 8.97 18.96
CA ARG A 69 8.55 7.98 18.92
C ARG A 69 7.21 8.61 19.26
N GLY A 70 7.16 9.54 20.23
CA GLY A 70 5.95 10.31 20.52
C GLY A 70 5.49 11.15 19.32
N ARG A 71 6.43 11.78 18.60
CA ARG A 71 6.11 12.50 17.34
C ARG A 71 5.67 11.55 16.23
N ALA A 72 6.31 10.39 16.10
CA ALA A 72 5.90 9.38 15.11
C ALA A 72 4.50 8.85 15.40
N GLN A 73 4.15 8.66 16.68
CA GLN A 73 2.83 8.23 17.09
C GLN A 73 1.76 9.27 16.73
N GLU A 74 1.99 10.55 17.05
CA GLU A 74 1.09 11.66 16.65
C GLU A 74 0.87 11.67 15.13
N ARG A 75 1.93 11.48 14.33
CA ARG A 75 1.80 11.41 12.86
C ARG A 75 1.10 10.15 12.36
N ALA A 76 1.23 9.04 13.06
CA ALA A 76 0.51 7.81 12.74
C ALA A 76 -0.99 7.94 13.10
N ASP A 77 -1.31 8.70 14.15
CA ASP A 77 -2.69 9.07 14.48
C ASP A 77 -3.28 10.01 13.41
N ASP A 78 -2.57 11.08 13.02
CA ASP A 78 -2.97 11.98 11.92
C ASP A 78 -3.26 11.18 10.64
N LEU A 79 -2.39 10.23 10.27
CA LEU A 79 -2.56 9.40 9.09
C LEU A 79 -3.78 8.47 9.20
N ALA A 80 -4.05 7.94 10.39
CA ALA A 80 -5.22 7.10 10.62
C ALA A 80 -6.52 7.91 10.49
N ASP A 81 -6.53 9.15 10.97
CA ASP A 81 -7.68 10.06 10.85
C ASP A 81 -7.93 10.45 9.40
N GLU A 82 -6.89 10.80 8.63
CA GLU A 82 -7.00 11.08 7.19
C GLU A 82 -7.53 9.87 6.43
N LEU A 83 -7.06 8.66 6.76
CA LEU A 83 -7.53 7.43 6.14
C LEU A 83 -8.95 7.04 6.57
N ALA A 84 -9.46 7.54 7.70
CA ALA A 84 -10.80 7.26 8.19
C ALA A 84 -11.88 8.08 7.46
N GLU A 85 -11.50 9.15 6.75
CA GLU A 85 -12.40 9.91 5.89
C GLU A 85 -13.06 8.98 4.84
N ASP A 86 -14.32 9.27 4.48
CA ASP A 86 -15.05 8.53 3.44
C ASP A 86 -14.32 8.60 2.09
N GLU A 87 -13.73 9.76 1.79
CA GLU A 87 -12.89 10.01 0.62
C GLU A 87 -11.55 10.62 1.07
N PRO A 88 -10.54 9.78 1.39
CA PRO A 88 -9.25 10.26 1.87
C PRO A 88 -8.52 11.08 0.79
N ASP A 89 -7.98 12.22 1.20
CA ASP A 89 -7.24 13.13 0.33
C ASP A 89 -5.84 12.57 0.05
N SER A 90 -5.61 12.12 -1.18
CA SER A 90 -4.36 11.51 -1.64
C SER A 90 -3.12 12.38 -1.34
N GLY A 91 -3.24 13.70 -1.54
CA GLY A 91 -2.15 14.63 -1.32
C GLY A 91 -1.85 14.84 0.17
N ARG A 92 -2.86 14.76 1.05
CA ARG A 92 -2.65 14.77 2.50
C ARG A 92 -2.04 13.46 2.99
N VAL A 93 -2.64 12.33 2.64
CA VAL A 93 -2.16 10.99 3.03
C VAL A 93 -0.69 10.79 2.65
N SER A 94 -0.31 11.10 1.41
CA SER A 94 1.08 10.96 0.94
C SER A 94 2.06 11.90 1.66
N ARG A 95 1.65 13.14 1.98
CA ARG A 95 2.49 14.09 2.73
C ARG A 95 2.64 13.70 4.20
N THR A 96 1.56 13.25 4.83
CA THR A 96 1.54 12.79 6.22
C THR A 96 2.41 11.53 6.34
N TRP A 97 2.29 10.59 5.40
CA TRP A 97 3.16 9.43 5.32
C TRP A 97 4.63 9.77 5.11
N ALA A 98 4.98 10.70 4.21
CA ALA A 98 6.37 11.08 3.99
C ALA A 98 7.03 11.63 5.27
N ARG A 99 6.32 12.49 6.01
CA ARG A 99 6.79 13.04 7.29
C ARG A 99 6.93 11.96 8.36
N LEU A 100 5.98 11.02 8.39
CA LEU A 100 6.06 9.87 9.30
C LEU A 100 7.28 9.01 8.95
N LEU A 101 7.51 8.72 7.67
CA LEU A 101 8.64 7.92 7.21
C LEU A 101 10.00 8.51 7.62
N GLU A 102 10.16 9.84 7.60
CA GLU A 102 11.37 10.50 8.11
C GLU A 102 11.61 10.21 9.60
N LEU A 103 10.55 10.22 10.41
CA LEU A 103 10.62 9.88 11.84
C LEU A 103 10.89 8.39 12.06
N LEU A 104 10.25 7.53 11.26
CA LEU A 104 10.42 6.08 11.33
C LEU A 104 11.81 5.63 10.91
N ASN A 105 12.47 6.29 9.96
CA ASN A 105 13.85 5.98 9.57
C ASN A 105 14.85 6.17 10.73
N GLY A 106 14.53 7.06 11.68
CA GLY A 106 15.31 7.25 12.91
C GLY A 106 14.97 6.26 14.03
N LEU A 107 13.96 5.40 13.84
CA LEU A 107 13.48 4.45 14.85
C LEU A 107 13.68 3.01 14.35
N SER A 108 14.01 2.08 15.24
CA SER A 108 13.96 0.64 14.92
C SER A 108 12.51 0.15 14.94
N VAL A 109 11.72 0.61 13.98
CA VAL A 109 10.36 0.14 13.70
C VAL A 109 10.43 -0.96 12.64
N GLY A 110 9.49 -1.91 12.66
CA GLY A 110 9.40 -3.03 11.75
C GLY A 110 9.46 -2.60 10.28
N ALA A 111 10.62 -2.78 9.64
CA ALA A 111 10.84 -2.36 8.25
C ALA A 111 9.83 -2.95 7.26
N ASP A 112 9.26 -4.12 7.57
CA ASP A 112 8.24 -4.75 6.73
C ASP A 112 6.89 -4.03 6.79
N VAL A 113 6.42 -3.60 7.98
CA VAL A 113 5.15 -2.85 8.10
C VAL A 113 5.27 -1.49 7.42
N VAL A 114 6.40 -0.80 7.60
CA VAL A 114 6.68 0.49 6.95
C VAL A 114 6.69 0.34 5.43
N ARG A 115 7.36 -0.69 4.91
CA ARG A 115 7.40 -0.97 3.47
C ARG A 115 6.02 -1.27 2.89
N LYS A 116 5.20 -2.06 3.59
CA LYS A 116 3.84 -2.41 3.16
C LYS A 116 2.94 -1.17 3.10
N ILE A 117 2.97 -0.33 4.13
CA ILE A 117 2.21 0.93 4.14
C ILE A 117 2.63 1.82 2.96
N GLY A 118 3.94 2.02 2.75
CA GLY A 118 4.44 2.82 1.64
C GLY A 118 3.98 2.28 0.27
N ALA A 119 4.04 0.96 0.06
CA ALA A 119 3.56 0.35 -1.18
C ALA A 119 2.05 0.54 -1.38
N SER A 120 1.25 0.35 -0.32
CA SER A 120 -0.20 0.56 -0.36
C SER A 120 -0.56 2.02 -0.65
N ILE A 121 0.12 2.98 -0.03
CA ILE A 121 -0.10 4.41 -0.28
C ILE A 121 0.25 4.77 -1.73
N THR A 122 1.39 4.31 -2.25
CA THR A 122 1.76 4.56 -3.65
C THR A 122 0.79 3.91 -4.64
N SER A 123 0.20 2.76 -4.29
CA SER A 123 -0.78 2.08 -5.13
C SER A 123 -2.14 2.78 -5.13
N LEU A 124 -2.61 3.20 -3.95
CA LEU A 124 -3.94 3.78 -3.74
C LEU A 124 -3.99 5.29 -4.05
N PHE A 125 -2.86 5.97 -3.88
CA PHE A 125 -2.74 7.42 -3.99
C PHE A 125 -1.55 7.81 -4.89
N PRO A 126 -1.59 7.48 -6.20
CA PRO A 126 -0.57 7.92 -7.14
C PRO A 126 -0.59 9.45 -7.29
N GLU A 127 0.60 10.07 -7.29
CA GLU A 127 0.78 11.51 -7.53
C GLU A 127 0.45 11.94 -8.98
#